data_AF-A0A5C2RUT3-F1
#
_entry.id   AF-A0A5C2RUT3-F1
#
_cell.length_a   1.000
_cell.length_b   1.000
_cell.length_c   1.000
_cell.angle_alpha   90.00
_cell.angle_beta   90.00
_cell.angle_gamma   90.00
#
_symmetry.space_group_name_H-M   'P 1'
#
loop_
_entity.id
_entity.type
_entity.pdbx_description
1 polymer ?
#
loop_
_entity_poly.entity_id
_entity_poly.type
_entity_poly.pdbx_seq_one_letter_code
_entity_poly.pdbx_strand_id
1 'polypeptide(L)'
;QKSWTFARGALATVDRPVFGWIGWFFWHGISSTHVAHHFFVSIPFYNLPQVTEVIKPVLGEYYCYDSTPTMYALWRSFTQCTFIEDEGDVVFFKNQHGEAVREYVEPEPRRRRRRRARAMTRRGSWLGSRGASGVVGLRDPPILPPDCRP
;
A
#
# COMPACT_ATOMS: atom_id res chain seq x y z
N GLN A 1 4.55 -13.20 -16.00
CA GLN A 1 3.34 -12.33 -16.06
C GLN A 1 3.83 -10.94 -15.74
N LYS A 2 3.40 -9.89 -16.45
CA LYS A 2 3.74 -8.50 -16.08
C LYS A 2 3.29 -8.24 -14.64
N SER A 3 4.10 -7.55 -13.85
CA SER A 3 3.79 -7.27 -12.43
C SER A 3 2.58 -6.36 -12.25
N TRP A 4 2.27 -5.51 -13.23
CA TRP A 4 1.21 -4.52 -13.13
C TRP A 4 -0.20 -5.12 -13.23
N THR A 5 -1.09 -4.70 -12.35
CA THR A 5 -2.53 -4.97 -12.39
C THR A 5 -3.32 -3.74 -11.95
N PHE A 6 -4.60 -3.65 -12.31
CA PHE A 6 -5.47 -2.54 -11.87
C PHE A 6 -5.47 -2.37 -10.35
N ALA A 7 -5.61 -3.47 -9.59
CA ALA A 7 -5.60 -3.42 -8.13
C ALA A 7 -4.26 -2.92 -7.57
N ARG A 8 -3.12 -3.33 -8.14
CA ARG A 8 -1.79 -2.81 -7.75
C ARG A 8 -1.63 -1.33 -8.10
N GLY A 9 -2.18 -0.90 -9.22
CA GLY A 9 -2.22 0.52 -9.60
C GLY A 9 -3.06 1.36 -8.64
N ALA A 10 -4.27 0.91 -8.29
CA ALA A 10 -5.13 1.59 -7.32
C ALA A 10 -4.47 1.68 -5.92
N LEU A 11 -3.81 0.59 -5.48
CA LEU A 11 -3.07 0.55 -4.21
C LEU A 11 -1.77 1.38 -4.21
N ALA A 12 -1.27 1.79 -5.37
CA ALA A 12 -0.12 2.69 -5.43
C ALA A 12 -0.48 4.14 -5.04
N THR A 13 -1.77 4.44 -4.85
CA THR A 13 -2.22 5.75 -4.37
C THR A 13 -2.18 5.84 -2.85
N VAL A 14 -2.08 7.07 -2.34
CA VAL A 14 -1.87 7.35 -0.92
C VAL A 14 -2.92 8.35 -0.47
N ASP A 15 -3.63 8.01 0.61
CA ASP A 15 -4.58 8.92 1.25
C ASP A 15 -3.84 9.90 2.16
N ARG A 16 -4.19 11.19 2.06
CA ARG A 16 -3.56 12.28 2.81
C ARG A 16 -4.53 13.45 3.04
N PRO A 17 -4.50 14.09 4.23
CA PRO A 17 -5.32 15.26 4.51
C PRO A 17 -4.69 16.53 3.93
N VAL A 18 -5.04 16.89 2.70
CA VAL A 18 -4.52 18.12 2.06
C VAL A 18 -5.03 19.35 2.79
N PHE A 19 -4.13 20.12 3.41
CA PHE A 19 -4.46 21.34 4.16
C PHE A 19 -5.61 21.20 5.18
N GLY A 20 -5.82 19.99 5.71
CA GLY A 20 -6.91 19.71 6.66
C GLY A 20 -8.29 20.10 6.11
N TRP A 21 -9.03 20.89 6.88
CA TRP A 21 -10.40 21.30 6.55
C TRP A 21 -10.51 22.09 5.22
N ILE A 22 -9.48 22.85 4.86
CA ILE A 22 -9.45 23.58 3.58
C ILE A 22 -9.52 22.61 2.40
N GLY A 23 -8.79 21.48 2.48
CA GLY A 23 -8.88 20.39 1.51
C GLY A 23 -10.27 19.78 1.41
N TRP A 24 -10.91 19.58 2.57
CA TRP A 24 -12.25 19.04 2.64
C TRP A 24 -13.30 19.96 2.00
N PHE A 25 -13.17 21.27 2.20
CA PHE A 25 -14.10 22.24 1.65
C PHE A 25 -13.92 22.45 0.14
N PHE A 26 -12.69 22.72 -0.32
CA PHE A 26 -12.43 23.08 -1.71
C PHE A 26 -12.24 21.89 -2.66
N TRP A 27 -11.73 20.76 -2.16
CA TRP A 27 -11.47 19.54 -2.97
C TRP A 27 -12.34 18.36 -2.55
N HIS A 28 -13.43 18.60 -1.80
CA HIS A 28 -14.37 17.57 -1.34
C HIS A 28 -13.71 16.39 -0.61
N GLY A 29 -12.55 16.62 0.01
CA GLY A 29 -11.83 15.57 0.72
C GLY A 29 -11.23 14.48 -0.18
N ILE A 30 -11.19 14.69 -1.50
CA ILE A 30 -10.77 13.65 -2.47
C ILE A 30 -9.38 13.09 -2.19
N SER A 31 -8.48 13.93 -1.68
CA SER A 31 -7.13 13.51 -1.33
C SER A 31 -7.08 12.60 -0.10
N SER A 32 -8.07 12.69 0.80
CA SER A 32 -8.18 11.85 2.00
C SER A 32 -8.86 10.51 1.71
N THR A 33 -9.49 10.36 0.54
CA THR A 33 -10.24 9.18 0.11
C THR A 33 -9.84 8.75 -1.31
N HIS A 34 -8.59 9.00 -1.67
CA HIS A 34 -8.06 8.85 -3.02
C HIS A 34 -7.99 7.37 -3.41
N VAL A 35 -7.58 6.49 -2.49
CA VAL A 35 -7.56 5.04 -2.71
C VAL A 35 -8.96 4.53 -3.09
N ALA A 36 -9.98 4.92 -2.32
CA ALA A 36 -11.37 4.55 -2.61
C ALA A 36 -11.84 5.11 -3.98
N HIS A 37 -11.44 6.34 -4.32
CA HIS A 37 -11.73 6.92 -5.62
C HIS A 37 -11.12 6.10 -6.77
N HIS A 38 -9.86 5.66 -6.66
CA HIS A 38 -9.22 4.85 -7.71
C HIS A 38 -9.85 3.47 -7.87
N PHE A 39 -10.30 2.85 -6.79
CA PHE A 39 -11.06 1.60 -6.87
C PHE A 39 -12.46 1.79 -7.45
N PHE A 40 -13.13 2.89 -7.11
CA PHE A 40 -14.54 3.12 -7.41
C PHE A 40 -14.77 4.51 -7.99
N VAL A 41 -14.18 4.78 -9.15
CA VAL A 41 -14.24 6.10 -9.83
C VAL A 41 -15.66 6.60 -10.12
N SER A 42 -16.63 5.68 -10.21
CA SER A 42 -18.04 6.00 -10.44
C SER A 42 -18.80 6.44 -9.19
N ILE A 43 -18.25 6.22 -7.98
CA ILE A 43 -18.90 6.63 -6.74
C ILE A 43 -18.65 8.14 -6.53
N PRO A 44 -19.70 8.92 -6.24
CA PRO A 44 -19.54 10.35 -6.04
C PRO A 44 -18.77 10.67 -4.75
N PHE A 45 -18.06 11.81 -4.75
CA PHE A 45 -17.11 12.19 -3.70
C PHE A 45 -17.69 12.18 -2.28
N TYR A 46 -18.95 12.57 -2.10
CA TYR A 46 -19.60 12.61 -0.79
C TYR A 46 -19.82 11.23 -0.15
N ASN A 47 -19.82 10.15 -0.95
CA ASN A 47 -19.93 8.78 -0.45
C ASN A 47 -18.57 8.13 -0.20
N LEU A 48 -17.48 8.68 -0.74
CA LEU A 48 -16.14 8.12 -0.61
C LEU A 48 -15.67 7.98 0.84
N PRO A 49 -15.98 8.88 1.79
CA PRO A 49 -15.59 8.67 3.19
C PRO A 49 -16.16 7.38 3.76
N GLN A 50 -17.43 7.07 3.46
CA GLN A 50 -18.07 5.82 3.93
C GLN A 50 -17.42 4.60 3.29
N VAL A 51 -17.11 4.69 1.99
CA VAL A 51 -16.42 3.62 1.26
C VAL A 51 -15.05 3.39 1.89
N THR A 52 -14.24 4.44 2.05
CA THR A 52 -12.89 4.37 2.66
C THR A 52 -12.90 3.64 4.00
N GLU A 53 -13.86 3.91 4.89
CA GLU A 53 -13.98 3.19 6.17
C GLU A 53 -14.27 1.69 6.01
N VAL A 54 -14.99 1.29 4.96
CA VAL A 54 -15.29 -0.12 4.66
C VAL A 54 -14.12 -0.85 3.98
N ILE A 55 -13.39 -0.19 3.09
CA ILE A 55 -12.25 -0.79 2.37
C ILE A 55 -10.98 -0.88 3.24
N LYS A 56 -10.75 0.08 4.16
CA LYS A 56 -9.59 0.06 5.09
C LYS A 56 -9.34 -1.32 5.75
N PRO A 57 -10.31 -1.97 6.41
CA PRO A 57 -10.08 -3.27 7.04
C PRO A 57 -9.84 -4.41 6.04
N VAL A 58 -10.30 -4.27 4.80
CA VAL A 58 -10.08 -5.25 3.72
C VAL A 58 -8.66 -5.15 3.18
N LEU A 59 -8.14 -3.94 3.04
CA LEU A 59 -6.77 -3.70 2.60
C LEU A 59 -5.74 -3.97 3.71
N GLY A 60 -6.10 -3.68 4.97
CA GLY A 60 -5.24 -3.92 6.11
C GLY A 60 -3.89 -3.24 5.96
N GLU A 61 -2.82 -4.04 5.92
CA GLU A 61 -1.43 -3.57 5.78
C GLU A 61 -1.15 -2.91 4.42
N TYR A 62 -1.97 -3.16 3.39
CA TYR A 62 -1.76 -2.58 2.06
C TYR A 62 -2.34 -1.16 1.91
N TYR A 63 -3.02 -0.64 2.93
CA TYR A 63 -3.58 0.70 2.89
C TYR A 63 -2.52 1.74 3.31
N CYS A 64 -2.05 2.56 2.36
CA CYS A 64 -1.07 3.59 2.63
C CYS A 64 -1.75 4.92 2.98
N TYR A 65 -1.51 5.40 4.20
CA TYR A 65 -1.92 6.73 4.66
C TYR A 65 -0.69 7.57 5.01
N ASP A 66 -0.64 8.80 4.51
CA ASP A 66 0.46 9.73 4.76
C ASP A 66 -0.05 10.98 5.48
N SER A 67 0.35 11.11 6.74
CA SER A 67 0.05 12.24 7.62
C SER A 67 1.00 13.43 7.44
N THR A 68 2.05 13.33 6.61
CA THR A 68 2.98 14.46 6.42
C THR A 68 2.28 15.67 5.79
N PRO A 69 2.63 16.90 6.23
CA PRO A 69 2.11 18.12 5.64
C PRO A 69 2.31 18.12 4.12
N THR A 70 1.26 18.49 3.38
CA THR A 70 1.22 18.35 1.92
C THR A 70 2.40 18.99 1.22
N MET A 71 2.83 20.18 1.67
CA MET A 71 3.97 20.88 1.09
C MET A 71 5.29 20.16 1.33
N TYR A 72 5.46 19.55 2.50
CA TYR A 72 6.64 18.76 2.81
C TYR A 72 6.68 17.48 1.97
N ALA A 73 5.55 16.79 1.86
CA ALA A 73 5.44 15.60 1.05
C ALA A 73 5.66 15.90 -0.45
N LEU A 74 5.16 17.04 -0.94
CA LEU A 74 5.40 17.53 -2.29
C LEU A 74 6.89 17.79 -2.53
N TRP A 75 7.55 18.50 -1.61
CA TRP A 75 9.00 18.75 -1.68
C TRP A 75 9.81 17.44 -1.67
N ARG A 76 9.43 16.47 -0.83
CA ARG A 76 10.02 15.13 -0.82
C ARG A 76 9.86 14.45 -2.17
N SER A 77 8.69 14.49 -2.79
CA SER A 77 8.48 13.91 -4.12
C SER A 77 9.36 14.58 -5.19
N PHE A 78 9.48 15.91 -5.18
CA PHE A 78 10.35 16.61 -6.13
C PHE A 78 11.85 16.29 -5.97
N THR A 79 12.30 15.99 -4.75
CA THR A 79 13.73 15.75 -4.47
C THR A 79 14.11 14.27 -4.48
N GLN A 80 13.18 13.36 -4.17
CA GLN A 80 13.43 11.93 -4.08
C GLN A 80 12.89 11.12 -5.27
N CYS A 81 12.00 11.69 -6.09
CA CYS A 81 11.44 11.01 -7.26
C CYS A 81 11.87 11.67 -8.57
N THR A 82 13.15 11.55 -8.90
CA THR A 82 13.75 12.21 -10.07
C THR A 82 13.71 11.34 -11.32
N PHE A 83 14.05 10.05 -11.20
CA PHE A 83 14.07 9.13 -12.34
C PHE A 83 13.74 7.69 -11.93
N ILE A 84 13.53 6.84 -12.93
CA ILE A 84 13.36 5.39 -12.81
C ILE A 84 14.37 4.69 -13.73
N GLU A 85 14.69 3.43 -13.44
CA GLU A 85 15.50 2.58 -14.33
C GLU A 85 14.67 2.13 -15.55
N ASP A 86 15.34 2.00 -16.70
CA ASP A 86 14.70 1.52 -17.94
C ASP A 86 14.43 0.00 -17.90
N GLU A 87 15.15 -0.73 -17.05
CA GLU A 87 15.09 -2.18 -16.92
C GLU A 87 14.44 -2.63 -15.60
N GLY A 88 13.53 -3.59 -15.70
CA GLY A 88 12.87 -4.22 -14.55
C GLY A 88 11.34 -4.28 -14.68
N ASP A 89 10.72 -5.32 -14.11
CA ASP A 89 9.25 -5.45 -14.07
C ASP A 89 8.65 -4.66 -12.88
N VAL A 90 9.43 -4.43 -11.82
CA VAL A 90 9.06 -3.57 -10.68
C VAL A 90 10.25 -2.66 -10.38
N VAL A 91 10.08 -1.36 -10.61
CA VAL A 91 11.10 -0.33 -10.40
C VAL A 91 10.60 0.73 -9.42
N PHE A 92 11.51 1.33 -8.66
CA PHE A 92 11.22 2.41 -7.72
C PHE A 92 11.91 3.69 -8.16
N PHE A 93 11.31 4.82 -7.79
CA PHE A 93 11.89 6.14 -8.02
C PHE A 93 13.20 6.32 -7.24
N LYS A 94 14.16 6.97 -7.90
CA LYS A 94 15.47 7.34 -7.36
C LYS A 94 15.64 8.85 -7.31
N ASN A 95 16.42 9.30 -6.33
CA ASN A 95 16.84 10.69 -6.21
C ASN A 95 17.98 11.00 -7.22
N GLN A 96 18.40 12.26 -7.30
CA GLN A 96 19.50 12.71 -8.17
C GLN A 96 20.86 12.03 -7.91
N HIS A 97 21.04 11.38 -6.76
CA HIS A 97 22.24 10.61 -6.41
C HIS A 97 22.12 9.12 -6.76
N GLY A 98 20.99 8.69 -7.34
CA GLY A 98 20.72 7.30 -7.71
C GLY A 98 20.24 6.43 -6.55
N GLU A 99 19.90 7.03 -5.41
CA GLU A 99 19.42 6.30 -4.22
C GLU A 99 17.91 6.13 -4.28
N ALA A 100 17.43 4.91 -4.03
CA ALA A 100 16.01 4.62 -3.93
C ALA A 100 15.58 4.63 -2.46
N VAL A 101 14.42 5.22 -2.19
CA VAL A 101 13.78 5.16 -0.86
C VAL A 101 13.28 3.74 -0.58
N ARG A 102 12.93 2.96 -1.60
CA ARG A 102 12.39 1.61 -1.44
C ARG A 102 13.07 0.64 -2.40
N GLU A 103 13.19 -0.60 -1.97
CA GLU A 103 13.79 -1.68 -2.74
C GLU A 103 12.81 -2.86 -2.87
N TYR A 104 12.80 -3.48 -4.05
CA TYR A 104 12.02 -4.68 -4.28
C TYR A 104 12.64 -5.85 -3.54
N VAL A 105 11.86 -6.46 -2.64
CA VAL A 105 12.25 -7.72 -1.99
C VAL A 105 11.56 -8.87 -2.71
N GLU A 106 12.36 -9.79 -3.26
CA GLU A 106 11.83 -11.01 -3.84
C GLU A 106 11.04 -11.80 -2.79
N PRO A 107 9.82 -12.26 -3.12
CA PRO A 107 9.04 -13.04 -2.18
C PRO A 107 9.77 -14.36 -1.90
N GLU A 108 9.98 -14.65 -0.61
CA GLU A 108 10.54 -15.93 -0.16
C GLU A 108 9.82 -17.10 -0.86
N PRO A 109 10.58 -18.06 -1.42
CA PRO A 109 9.99 -19.17 -2.15
C PRO A 109 8.98 -19.88 -1.25
N ARG A 110 7.72 -19.92 -1.70
CA ARG A 110 6.61 -20.55 -0.99
C ARG A 110 7.03 -21.98 -0.65
N ARG A 111 7.46 -22.22 0.60
CA ARG A 111 7.70 -23.59 1.10
C ARG A 111 6.37 -24.30 0.95
N ARG A 112 6.24 -25.15 -0.07
CA ARG A 112 5.12 -26.09 -0.19
C ARG A 112 5.08 -26.84 1.13
N ARG A 113 4.13 -26.49 2.01
CA ARG A 113 3.75 -27.37 3.12
C ARG A 113 3.35 -28.67 2.43
N ARG A 114 4.28 -29.63 2.38
CA ARG A 114 3.94 -31.03 2.09
C ARG A 114 2.86 -31.33 3.11
N ARG A 115 1.60 -31.42 2.65
CA ARG A 115 0.52 -31.99 3.44
C ARG A 115 0.97 -33.43 3.70
N ARG A 116 1.70 -33.66 4.81
CA ARG A 116 1.76 -35.00 5.38
C ARG A 116 0.30 -35.33 5.65
N ALA A 117 -0.25 -36.27 4.90
CA ALA A 117 -1.56 -36.83 5.19
C ALA A 117 -1.49 -37.34 6.63
N ARG A 118 -2.05 -36.58 7.57
CA ARG A 118 -2.33 -37.12 8.91
C ARG A 118 -3.48 -38.08 8.69
N ALA A 119 -3.21 -39.37 8.83
CA ALA A 119 -4.25 -40.36 9.02
C ALA A 119 -5.16 -39.87 10.15
N MET A 120 -6.45 -39.79 9.85
CA MET A 120 -7.45 -39.19 10.71
C MET A 120 -7.78 -40.16 11.84
N THR A 121 -7.01 -40.11 12.93
CA THR A 121 -7.47 -40.64 14.22
C THR A 121 -8.25 -39.55 14.93
N ARG A 122 -9.56 -39.78 15.07
CA ARG A 122 -10.50 -38.93 15.82
C ARG A 122 -9.98 -38.73 17.25
N ARG A 123 -9.71 -37.48 17.63
CA ARG A 123 -10.04 -36.86 18.94
C ARG A 123 -9.52 -35.42 18.99
N GLY A 124 -10.46 -34.48 19.13
CA GLY A 124 -10.39 -33.30 20.00
C GLY A 124 -9.37 -32.18 19.73
N SER A 125 -9.87 -30.95 19.86
CA SER A 125 -9.13 -29.68 20.00
C SER A 125 -8.69 -28.98 18.70
N TRP A 126 -9.55 -28.06 18.25
CA TRP A 126 -9.22 -27.01 17.30
C TRP A 126 -8.47 -25.88 18.03
N LEU A 127 -7.13 -25.92 18.00
CA LEU A 127 -6.32 -24.72 18.21
C LEU A 127 -5.91 -24.19 16.83
N GLY A 128 -6.51 -23.07 16.43
CA GLY A 128 -6.26 -22.42 15.15
C GLY A 128 -4.83 -21.89 15.06
N SER A 129 -4.00 -22.56 14.26
CA SER A 129 -2.68 -22.04 13.88
C SER A 129 -2.86 -20.87 12.90
N ARG A 130 -2.53 -19.66 13.35
CA ARG A 130 -2.39 -18.47 12.49
C ARG A 130 -1.33 -18.76 11.44
N GLY A 131 -1.73 -18.75 10.17
CA GLY A 131 -0.81 -18.83 9.05
C GLY A 131 -0.17 -17.46 8.84
N ALA A 132 1.15 -17.40 8.89
CA ALA A 132 1.90 -16.24 8.43
C ALA A 132 1.68 -16.09 6.92
N SER A 133 0.99 -15.02 6.51
CA SER A 133 1.05 -14.53 5.14
C SER A 133 2.47 -14.04 4.89
N GLY A 134 3.10 -14.56 3.82
CA GLY A 134 4.35 -14.00 3.33
C GLY A 134 4.05 -12.63 2.72
N VAL A 135 4.49 -11.59 3.41
CA VAL A 135 4.37 -10.19 2.98
C VAL A 135 5.51 -9.87 2.02
N VAL A 136 5.20 -9.16 0.94
CA VAL A 136 6.21 -8.48 0.12
C VAL A 136 6.70 -7.30 0.96
N GLY A 137 7.80 -7.48 1.68
CA GLY A 137 8.29 -6.45 2.60
C GLY A 137 9.12 -5.40 1.86
N LEU A 138 8.66 -4.15 1.84
CA LEU A 138 9.51 -3.01 1.52
C LEU A 138 10.25 -2.60 2.81
N ARG A 139 11.58 -2.42 2.77
CA ARG A 139 12.30 -1.82 3.91
C ARG A 139 12.04 -0.31 3.88
N ASP A 140 11.38 0.20 4.91
CA ASP A 140 11.15 1.64 5.03
C ASP A 140 12.42 2.36 5.52
N PRO A 141 12.95 3.35 4.79
CA PRO A 141 14.02 4.21 5.27
C PRO A 141 13.48 5.24 6.27
N PRO A 142 14.34 5.87 7.08
CA PRO A 142 13.96 6.83 8.13
C PRO A 142 13.25 8.10 7.64
N ILE A 143 13.10 8.28 6.32
CA ILE A 143 12.50 9.45 5.67
C ILE A 143 10.98 9.24 5.44
N LEU A 144 10.49 8.01 5.56
CA LEU A 144 9.07 7.70 5.39
C LEU A 144 8.29 7.89 6.70
N PRO A 145 7.06 8.44 6.64
CA PRO A 145 6.20 8.53 7.79
C PRO A 145 5.85 7.10 8.26
N PRO A 146 5.83 6.85 9.58
CA PRO A 146 5.62 5.51 10.14
C PRO A 146 4.26 4.90 9.78
N ASP A 147 3.34 5.74 9.29
CA ASP A 147 1.94 5.42 9.03
C ASP A 147 1.69 4.85 7.62
N CYS A 148 2.65 4.98 6.70
CA CYS A 148 2.52 4.51 5.32
C CYS A 148 3.36 3.24 5.11
N ARG A 149 2.91 2.14 5.74
CA ARG A 149 3.42 0.80 5.41
C ARG A 149 2.56 0.22 4.28
N PRO A 150 3.16 -0.14 3.13
CA PRO A 150 2.49 -0.86 2.05
C PRO A 150 2.55 -2.38 2.23
#